data_AF-A0A9E6FFQ5-F1
#
_entry.id   AF-A0A9E6FFQ5-F1
#
_cell.length_a   1.000
_cell.length_b   1.000
_cell.length_c   1.000
_cell.angle_alpha   90.00
_cell.angle_beta   90.00
_cell.angle_gamma   90.00
#
_symmetry.space_group_name_H-M   'P 1'
#
loop_
_entity.id
_entity.type
_entity.pdbx_description
1 polymer ?
#
loop_
_entity_poly.entity_id
_entity_poly.type
_entity_poly.pdbx_seq_one_letter_code
_entity_poly.pdbx_strand_id
1 'polypeptide(L)'
;MRTSLALIFLATIAGLFAFKYFQNEQILLDSNQREIAVVTSESKVEIPEDALSLVLQHVLTTTEHGNCSSADVLQTPHDFKIEEVDLNDDQKNEYLVYPWEICGVTLRTASGNGVIVALMEVDDQWYVVGQFDGTVYQVEDELTNGFRDIVTLSSISYDTKLFSYYKWNIDLEEKLSSYKLEKEEVLTANEDGVWELDETISN
;
A
#
# COMPACT_ATOMS: atom_id res chain seq x y z
N MET A 1 -23.36 -56.09 -5.08
CA MET A 1 -23.77 -54.68 -4.86
C MET A 1 -22.62 -53.86 -4.24
N ARG A 2 -21.49 -53.67 -4.94
CA ARG A 2 -20.37 -52.82 -4.46
C ARG A 2 -19.87 -51.81 -5.49
N THR A 3 -20.31 -51.91 -6.75
CA THR A 3 -19.89 -51.03 -7.84
C THR A 3 -20.67 -49.71 -7.91
N SER A 4 -21.85 -49.61 -7.32
CA SER A 4 -22.69 -48.39 -7.41
C SER A 4 -22.26 -47.24 -6.48
N LEU A 5 -21.56 -47.51 -5.37
CA LEU A 5 -21.11 -46.44 -4.45
C LEU A 5 -19.87 -45.69 -4.96
N ALA A 6 -18.97 -46.36 -5.69
CA ALA A 6 -17.76 -45.72 -6.21
C ALA A 6 -18.05 -44.69 -7.31
N LEU A 7 -19.07 -44.95 -8.14
CA LEU A 7 -19.50 -44.03 -9.21
C LEU A 7 -20.11 -42.74 -8.69
N ILE A 8 -20.84 -42.80 -7.57
CA ILE A 8 -21.43 -41.61 -6.95
C ILE A 8 -20.35 -40.71 -6.34
N PHE A 9 -19.30 -41.30 -5.73
CA PHE A 9 -18.22 -40.56 -5.10
C PHE A 9 -17.30 -39.85 -6.11
N LEU A 10 -17.07 -40.46 -7.28
CA LEU A 10 -16.30 -39.83 -8.35
C LEU A 10 -17.07 -38.66 -9.00
N ALA A 11 -18.39 -38.77 -9.13
CA ALA A 11 -19.22 -37.70 -9.68
C ALA A 11 -19.28 -36.45 -8.78
N THR A 12 -19.33 -36.62 -7.45
CA THR A 12 -19.31 -35.48 -6.52
C THR A 12 -17.96 -34.77 -6.48
N ILE A 13 -16.85 -35.51 -6.55
CA ILE A 13 -15.51 -34.90 -6.61
C ILE A 13 -15.35 -34.12 -7.92
N ALA A 14 -15.72 -34.69 -9.06
CA ALA A 14 -15.67 -34.00 -10.35
C ALA A 14 -16.55 -32.73 -10.37
N GLY A 15 -17.73 -32.78 -9.74
CA GLY A 15 -18.61 -31.63 -9.58
C GLY A 15 -18.00 -30.51 -8.73
N LEU A 16 -17.29 -30.83 -7.64
CA LEU A 16 -16.62 -29.85 -6.79
C LEU A 16 -15.44 -29.15 -7.50
N PHE A 17 -14.68 -29.90 -8.31
CA PHE A 17 -13.60 -29.32 -9.12
C PHE A 17 -14.14 -28.45 -10.25
N ALA A 18 -15.21 -28.87 -10.93
CA ALA A 18 -15.88 -28.06 -11.94
C ALA A 18 -16.47 -26.77 -11.34
N PHE A 19 -17.08 -26.85 -10.15
CA PHE A 19 -17.64 -25.68 -9.47
C PHE A 19 -16.55 -24.67 -9.06
N LYS A 20 -15.43 -25.13 -8.52
CA LYS A 20 -14.27 -24.24 -8.22
C LYS A 20 -13.67 -23.61 -9.48
N TYR A 21 -13.59 -24.37 -10.58
CA TYR A 21 -13.08 -23.87 -11.85
C TYR A 21 -14.00 -22.77 -12.42
N PHE A 22 -15.33 -23.00 -12.39
CA PHE A 22 -16.32 -22.02 -12.82
C PHE A 22 -16.34 -20.75 -11.94
N GLN A 23 -16.13 -20.87 -10.63
CA GLN A 23 -16.02 -19.68 -9.76
C GLN A 23 -14.77 -18.85 -10.08
N ASN A 24 -13.64 -19.49 -10.37
CA ASN A 24 -12.43 -18.77 -10.81
C ASN A 24 -12.61 -18.08 -12.17
N GLU A 25 -13.31 -18.70 -13.12
CA GLU A 25 -13.61 -18.06 -14.42
C GLU A 25 -14.60 -16.90 -14.28
N GLN A 26 -15.60 -16.99 -13.39
CA GLN A 26 -16.50 -15.86 -13.13
C GLN A 26 -15.76 -14.67 -12.51
N ILE A 27 -14.81 -14.90 -11.59
CA ILE A 27 -13.94 -13.84 -11.05
C ILE A 27 -13.12 -13.17 -12.17
N LEU A 28 -12.60 -13.95 -13.13
CA LEU A 28 -11.87 -13.44 -14.30
C LEU A 28 -12.78 -12.73 -15.32
N LEU A 29 -14.06 -13.08 -15.42
CA LEU A 29 -15.00 -12.45 -16.34
C LEU A 29 -15.59 -11.15 -15.77
N ASP A 30 -15.87 -11.10 -14.46
CA ASP A 30 -16.31 -9.87 -13.78
C ASP A 30 -15.18 -8.82 -13.72
N SER A 31 -13.92 -9.24 -13.53
CA SER A 31 -12.78 -8.32 -13.55
C SER A 31 -12.50 -7.73 -14.94
N ASN A 32 -12.86 -8.43 -16.01
CA ASN A 32 -12.75 -7.93 -17.39
C ASN A 32 -13.93 -7.03 -17.81
N GLN A 33 -15.04 -7.02 -17.05
CA GLN A 33 -16.19 -6.12 -17.28
C GLN A 33 -16.25 -4.93 -16.32
N ARG A 34 -15.53 -4.97 -15.19
CA ARG A 34 -15.22 -3.77 -14.42
C ARG A 34 -14.27 -2.94 -15.27
N GLU A 35 -14.82 -1.91 -15.90
CA GLU A 35 -14.05 -0.80 -16.45
C GLU A 35 -13.12 -0.34 -15.32
N ILE A 36 -11.85 -0.72 -15.38
CA ILE A 36 -10.83 -0.16 -14.49
C ILE A 36 -10.86 1.31 -14.82
N ALA A 37 -11.50 2.11 -13.97
CA ALA A 37 -11.48 3.55 -14.07
C ALA A 37 -10.01 3.92 -13.88
N VAL A 38 -9.28 4.04 -14.98
CA VAL A 38 -7.90 4.53 -14.96
C VAL A 38 -8.03 6.00 -14.63
N VAL A 39 -7.99 6.31 -13.32
CA VAL A 39 -7.99 7.67 -12.82
C VAL A 39 -6.70 8.31 -13.31
N THR A 40 -6.82 9.02 -14.43
CA THR A 40 -5.80 9.82 -15.09
C THR A 40 -6.10 11.29 -14.82
N SER A 41 -6.28 11.66 -13.54
CA SER A 41 -6.15 13.05 -13.16
C SER A 41 -4.67 13.34 -12.95
N GLU A 42 -4.10 14.21 -13.78
CA GLU A 42 -2.91 14.98 -13.40
C GLU A 42 -3.34 15.94 -12.28
N SER A 43 -3.62 15.39 -11.09
CA SER A 43 -3.91 16.20 -9.93
C SER A 43 -2.58 16.72 -9.40
N LYS A 44 -2.46 18.05 -9.29
CA LYS A 44 -1.41 18.68 -8.49
C LYS A 44 -1.78 18.55 -7.02
N VAL A 45 -1.88 17.31 -6.53
CA VAL A 45 -1.99 17.05 -5.09
C VAL A 45 -0.59 17.30 -4.52
N GLU A 46 -0.51 18.31 -3.65
CA GLU A 46 0.70 18.59 -2.88
C GLU A 46 0.69 17.68 -1.65
N ILE A 47 1.69 16.81 -1.54
CA ILE A 47 1.89 15.96 -0.37
C ILE A 47 2.69 16.74 0.70
N PRO A 48 2.36 16.63 1.99
CA PRO A 48 3.15 17.21 3.07
C PRO A 48 4.63 16.79 3.04
N GLU A 49 5.54 17.68 3.45
CA GLU A 49 7.00 17.47 3.35
C GLU A 49 7.50 16.28 4.19
N ASP A 50 6.90 16.08 5.36
CA ASP A 50 7.16 14.95 6.26
C ASP A 50 6.67 13.62 5.67
N ALA A 51 5.47 13.60 5.09
CA ALA A 51 4.93 12.44 4.36
C ALA A 51 5.81 12.10 3.14
N LEU A 52 6.23 13.11 2.38
CA LEU A 52 7.13 12.94 1.25
C LEU A 52 8.48 12.36 1.69
N SER A 53 9.07 12.90 2.76
CA SER A 53 10.33 12.42 3.33
C SER A 53 10.25 10.94 3.71
N LEU A 54 9.10 10.52 4.25
CA LEU A 54 8.84 9.13 4.61
C LEU A 54 8.82 8.21 3.38
N VAL A 55 8.14 8.62 2.30
CA VAL A 55 8.14 7.86 1.02
C VAL A 55 9.55 7.71 0.48
N LEU A 56 10.30 8.80 0.43
CA LEU A 56 11.66 8.82 -0.09
C LEU A 56 12.56 7.85 0.67
N GLN A 57 12.53 7.92 2.01
CA GLN A 57 13.29 7.01 2.87
C GLN A 57 12.87 5.55 2.64
N HIS A 58 11.56 5.29 2.57
CA HIS A 58 11.02 3.96 2.37
C HIS A 58 11.46 3.36 1.02
N VAL A 59 11.37 4.13 -0.06
CA VAL A 59 11.77 3.68 -1.40
C VAL A 59 13.29 3.47 -1.48
N LEU A 60 14.10 4.35 -0.90
CA LEU A 60 15.57 4.21 -0.94
C LEU A 60 16.09 3.05 -0.10
N THR A 61 15.39 2.67 0.97
CA THR A 61 15.77 1.51 1.79
C THR A 61 15.34 0.19 1.17
N THR A 62 14.28 0.19 0.36
CA THR A 62 13.73 -1.03 -0.27
C THR A 62 14.23 -1.26 -1.69
N THR A 63 14.70 -0.22 -2.38
CA THR A 63 15.30 -0.33 -3.72
C THR A 63 16.82 -0.27 -3.63
N GLU A 64 17.52 -1.27 -4.15
CA GLU A 64 19.00 -1.33 -4.17
C GLU A 64 19.60 -0.34 -5.19
N HIS A 65 19.26 0.95 -5.08
CA HIS A 65 19.65 1.96 -6.06
C HIS A 65 20.57 3.02 -5.45
N GLY A 66 21.86 2.70 -5.56
CA GLY A 66 23.06 3.55 -5.60
C GLY A 66 23.00 4.97 -5.02
N ASN A 67 23.77 5.15 -3.94
CA ASN A 67 24.48 6.38 -3.54
C ASN A 67 23.68 7.69 -3.35
N CYS A 68 22.37 7.73 -3.49
CA CYS A 68 21.62 8.92 -3.09
C CYS A 68 21.53 8.97 -1.56
N SER A 69 22.15 9.98 -0.95
CA SER A 69 22.01 10.19 0.49
C SER A 69 20.64 10.81 0.75
N SER A 70 20.00 10.49 1.88
CA SER A 70 18.68 11.03 2.25
C SER A 70 18.63 12.57 2.24
N ALA A 71 19.77 13.24 2.45
CA ALA A 71 19.89 14.70 2.42
C ALA A 71 19.80 15.30 0.99
N ASP A 72 20.14 14.52 -0.04
CA ASP A 72 20.17 14.99 -1.44
C ASP A 72 18.81 14.85 -2.14
N VAL A 73 17.89 14.05 -1.58
CA VAL A 73 16.66 13.63 -2.26
C VAL A 73 15.64 14.77 -2.37
N LEU A 74 15.51 15.59 -1.34
CA LEU A 74 14.60 16.74 -1.33
C LEU A 74 15.06 17.87 -2.26
N GLN A 75 16.34 17.86 -2.66
CA GLN A 75 16.94 18.89 -3.53
C GLN A 75 17.18 18.39 -4.96
N THR A 76 16.93 17.11 -5.23
CA THR A 76 17.09 16.50 -6.55
C THR A 76 15.76 16.40 -7.28
N PRO A 77 15.78 16.37 -8.62
CA PRO A 77 14.59 16.09 -9.40
C PRO A 77 14.00 14.75 -8.97
N HIS A 78 12.72 14.79 -8.65
CA HIS A 78 11.91 13.62 -8.38
C HIS A 78 10.61 13.78 -9.15
N ASP A 79 10.06 12.65 -9.59
CA ASP A 79 8.79 12.62 -10.30
C ASP A 79 7.88 11.61 -9.60
N PHE A 80 6.76 12.11 -9.12
CA PHE A 80 5.73 11.35 -8.42
C PHE A 80 4.40 11.59 -9.11
N LYS A 81 3.64 10.50 -9.29
CA LYS A 81 2.17 10.64 -9.32
C LYS A 81 1.68 10.43 -7.88
N ILE A 82 0.83 11.33 -7.41
CA ILE A 82 0.22 11.27 -6.08
C ILE A 82 -1.28 11.28 -6.27
N GLU A 83 -1.97 10.46 -5.49
CA GLU A 83 -3.42 10.42 -5.45
C GLU A 83 -3.87 10.36 -3.99
N GLU A 84 -4.80 11.24 -3.65
CA GLU A 84 -5.51 11.21 -2.39
C GLU A 84 -6.62 10.17 -2.48
N VAL A 85 -6.67 9.27 -1.50
CA VAL A 85 -7.61 8.16 -1.42
C VAL A 85 -8.13 8.09 0.00
N ASP A 86 -9.39 7.69 0.17
CA ASP A 86 -9.94 7.32 1.47
C ASP A 86 -9.85 5.80 1.64
N LEU A 87 -8.82 5.31 2.33
CA LEU A 87 -8.52 3.88 2.45
C LEU A 87 -9.34 3.18 3.53
N ASN A 88 -9.92 3.88 4.50
CA ASN A 88 -10.59 3.29 5.65
C ASN A 88 -11.95 3.90 5.99
N ASP A 89 -12.50 4.75 5.11
CA ASP A 89 -13.79 5.44 5.22
C ASP A 89 -13.87 6.38 6.44
N ASP A 90 -12.73 6.90 6.92
CA ASP A 90 -12.67 7.82 8.07
C ASP A 90 -12.57 9.30 7.68
N GLN A 91 -12.57 9.60 6.37
CA GLN A 91 -12.46 10.94 5.79
C GLN A 91 -11.15 11.67 6.11
N LYS A 92 -10.10 10.96 6.53
CA LYS A 92 -8.76 11.52 6.65
C LYS A 92 -7.99 11.41 5.33
N ASN A 93 -6.82 12.04 5.33
CA ASN A 93 -5.94 12.06 4.17
C ASN A 93 -5.13 10.76 4.14
N GLU A 94 -5.39 9.89 3.16
CA GLU A 94 -4.43 8.89 2.73
C GLU A 94 -3.91 9.19 1.33
N TYR A 95 -2.66 8.80 1.09
CA TYR A 95 -2.02 8.97 -0.20
C TYR A 95 -1.55 7.65 -0.77
N LEU A 96 -1.76 7.48 -2.06
CA LEU A 96 -1.02 6.50 -2.85
C LEU A 96 0.00 7.25 -3.69
N VAL A 97 1.27 6.95 -3.44
CA VAL A 97 2.41 7.61 -4.07
C VAL A 97 3.09 6.66 -5.05
N TYR A 98 3.24 7.14 -6.28
CA TYR A 98 3.76 6.44 -7.44
C TYR A 98 5.08 7.08 -7.84
N PRO A 99 6.19 6.67 -7.22
CA PRO A 99 7.52 7.12 -7.64
C PRO A 99 7.81 6.68 -9.07
N TRP A 100 8.18 7.65 -9.90
CA TRP A 100 8.65 7.44 -11.26
C TRP A 100 10.17 7.53 -11.32
N GLU A 101 10.71 8.59 -10.74
CA GLU A 101 12.15 8.87 -10.71
C GLU A 101 12.54 9.46 -9.34
N ILE A 102 13.64 8.98 -8.78
CA ILE A 102 14.28 9.55 -7.59
C ILE A 102 15.77 9.70 -7.86
N CYS A 103 16.33 10.88 -7.60
CA CYS A 103 17.74 11.19 -7.79
C CYS A 103 18.25 10.88 -9.22
N GLY A 104 17.42 11.11 -10.25
CA GLY A 104 17.76 10.81 -11.65
C GLY A 104 17.74 9.32 -12.01
N VAL A 105 17.29 8.45 -11.11
CA VAL A 105 17.13 7.02 -11.35
C VAL A 105 15.66 6.70 -11.56
N THR A 106 15.33 6.16 -12.73
CA THR A 106 13.99 5.67 -13.02
C THR A 106 13.71 4.43 -12.16
N LEU A 107 12.68 4.49 -11.33
CA LEU A 107 12.27 3.42 -10.41
C LEU A 107 11.26 2.45 -11.03
N ARG A 108 10.81 2.76 -12.24
CA ARG A 108 9.89 1.93 -13.01
C ARG A 108 10.62 1.21 -14.13
N THR A 109 10.22 -0.03 -14.35
CA THR A 109 10.66 -0.84 -15.48
C THR A 109 10.16 -0.28 -16.80
N ALA A 110 10.72 -0.73 -17.92
CA ALA A 110 10.26 -0.32 -19.26
C ALA A 110 8.77 -0.61 -19.53
N SER A 111 8.19 -1.59 -18.83
CA SER A 111 6.77 -1.92 -18.90
C SER A 111 5.90 -1.08 -17.96
N GLY A 112 6.47 -0.08 -17.28
CA GLY A 112 5.79 0.80 -16.34
C GLY A 112 5.61 0.23 -14.92
N ASN A 113 5.97 -1.04 -14.68
CA ASN A 113 5.88 -1.62 -13.33
C ASN A 113 6.86 -0.94 -12.40
N GLY A 114 6.41 -0.64 -11.19
CA GLY A 114 7.27 -0.24 -10.08
C GLY A 114 6.49 -0.19 -8.79
N VAL A 115 7.14 0.35 -7.77
CA VAL A 115 6.58 0.44 -6.43
C VAL A 115 5.45 1.46 -6.35
N ILE A 116 4.50 1.19 -5.47
CA ILE A 116 3.40 2.05 -5.05
C ILE A 116 3.43 2.05 -3.53
N VAL A 117 3.44 3.23 -2.91
CA VAL A 117 3.51 3.39 -1.45
C VAL A 117 2.19 3.97 -0.95
N ALA A 118 1.58 3.32 0.04
CA ALA A 118 0.41 3.84 0.75
C ALA A 118 0.82 4.53 2.05
N LEU A 119 0.38 5.77 2.22
CA LEU A 119 0.57 6.58 3.40
C LEU A 119 -0.75 6.88 4.07
N MET A 120 -0.72 6.99 5.39
CA MET A 120 -1.87 7.36 6.21
C MET A 120 -1.45 8.33 7.31
N GLU A 121 -2.28 9.32 7.59
CA GLU A 121 -2.12 10.24 8.71
C GLU A 121 -2.88 9.74 9.94
N VAL A 122 -2.17 9.60 11.07
CA VAL A 122 -2.77 9.23 12.34
C VAL A 122 -2.20 10.08 13.47
N ASP A 123 -3.08 10.72 14.23
CA ASP A 123 -2.70 11.63 15.33
C ASP A 123 -1.64 12.68 14.88
N ASP A 124 -1.88 13.32 13.72
CA ASP A 124 -1.00 14.32 13.07
C ASP A 124 0.39 13.79 12.67
N GLN A 125 0.54 12.47 12.50
CA GLN A 125 1.78 11.82 12.07
C GLN A 125 1.55 10.90 10.87
N TRP A 126 2.51 10.90 9.94
CA TRP A 126 2.45 10.07 8.73
C TRP A 126 3.09 8.70 8.91
N TYR A 127 2.43 7.67 8.36
CA TYR A 127 2.89 6.29 8.41
C TYR A 127 2.83 5.62 7.03
N VAL A 128 3.84 4.81 6.71
CA VAL A 128 3.73 3.85 5.59
C VAL A 128 2.90 2.68 6.05
N VAL A 129 1.71 2.56 5.48
CA VAL A 129 0.76 1.50 5.82
C VAL A 129 0.86 0.32 4.86
N GLY A 130 1.29 0.55 3.61
CA GLY A 130 1.39 -0.50 2.60
C GLY A 130 2.41 -0.19 1.50
N GLN A 131 2.89 -1.25 0.86
CA GLN A 131 3.72 -1.19 -0.35
C GLN A 131 3.25 -2.25 -1.33
N PHE A 132 3.09 -1.86 -2.59
CA PHE A 132 2.60 -2.71 -3.66
C PHE A 132 3.48 -2.56 -4.90
N ASP A 133 3.39 -3.52 -5.82
CA ASP A 133 4.09 -3.48 -7.10
C ASP A 133 3.09 -3.50 -8.25
N GLY A 134 3.20 -2.54 -9.16
CA GLY A 134 2.26 -2.42 -10.28
C GLY A 134 2.59 -1.31 -11.27
N THR A 135 1.98 -1.40 -12.46
CA THR A 135 1.88 -0.30 -13.41
C THR A 135 0.73 0.63 -13.04
N VAL A 136 -0.42 0.07 -12.70
CA VAL A 136 -1.61 0.79 -12.22
C VAL A 136 -2.22 0.02 -11.06
N TYR A 137 -3.21 0.63 -10.44
CA TYR A 137 -3.90 0.09 -9.29
C TYR A 137 -5.39 0.44 -9.36
N GLN A 138 -6.15 -0.24 -8.52
CA GLN A 138 -7.55 0.02 -8.24
C GLN A 138 -7.78 -0.19 -6.75
N VAL A 139 -8.51 0.73 -6.14
CA VAL A 139 -8.97 0.63 -4.76
C VAL A 139 -10.36 0.00 -4.80
N GLU A 140 -10.54 -1.10 -4.08
CA GLU A 140 -11.80 -1.83 -4.05
C GLU A 140 -12.71 -1.30 -2.93
N ASP A 141 -14.02 -1.51 -3.08
CA ASP A 141 -14.98 -1.21 -2.02
C ASP A 141 -14.99 -2.27 -0.89
N GLU A 142 -14.39 -3.44 -1.14
CA GLU A 142 -14.26 -4.50 -0.12
C GLU A 142 -13.25 -4.07 0.95
N LEU A 143 -13.66 -4.18 2.22
CA LEU A 143 -12.82 -3.87 3.37
C LEU A 143 -12.23 -5.16 3.98
N THR A 144 -10.91 -5.21 4.16
CA THR A 144 -10.23 -6.19 5.01
C THR A 144 -9.61 -5.45 6.20
N ASN A 145 -9.96 -5.85 7.43
CA ASN A 145 -9.48 -5.22 8.68
C ASN A 145 -9.68 -3.69 8.75
N GLY A 146 -10.80 -3.21 8.20
CA GLY A 146 -11.15 -1.79 8.21
C GLY A 146 -10.56 -0.98 7.05
N PHE A 147 -9.82 -1.61 6.14
CA PHE A 147 -9.20 -0.94 5.00
C PHE A 147 -9.66 -1.51 3.65
N ARG A 148 -9.84 -0.64 2.67
CA ARG A 148 -10.14 -0.96 1.27
C ARG A 148 -9.03 -1.78 0.65
N ASP A 149 -9.37 -2.94 0.11
CA ASP A 149 -8.41 -3.80 -0.59
C ASP A 149 -7.85 -3.08 -1.83
N ILE A 150 -6.63 -3.44 -2.22
CA ILE A 150 -5.95 -2.85 -3.38
C ILE A 150 -5.64 -3.93 -4.40
N VAL A 151 -6.04 -3.70 -5.65
CA VAL A 151 -5.65 -4.52 -6.79
C VAL A 151 -4.62 -3.76 -7.61
N THR A 152 -3.48 -4.39 -7.90
CA THR A 152 -2.53 -3.83 -8.86
C THR A 152 -2.50 -4.63 -10.15
N LEU A 153 -2.14 -3.94 -11.22
CA LEU A 153 -1.92 -4.52 -12.53
C LEU A 153 -0.44 -4.36 -12.89
N SER A 154 0.25 -5.48 -13.10
CA SER A 154 1.62 -5.51 -13.61
C SER A 154 1.68 -6.02 -15.05
N SER A 155 2.51 -5.41 -15.88
CA SER A 155 2.74 -5.80 -17.27
C SER A 155 3.98 -6.71 -17.35
N ILE A 156 3.78 -8.01 -17.55
CA ILE A 156 4.89 -8.98 -17.73
C ILE A 156 5.45 -8.87 -19.16
N SER A 157 4.55 -8.66 -20.13
CA SER A 157 4.87 -8.42 -21.53
C SER A 157 3.85 -7.45 -22.14
N TYR A 158 4.02 -7.09 -23.42
CA TYR A 158 3.06 -6.24 -24.13
C TYR A 158 1.62 -6.80 -24.08
N ASP A 159 1.46 -8.12 -24.17
CA ASP A 159 0.15 -8.79 -24.20
C ASP A 159 -0.18 -9.56 -22.90
N THR A 160 0.71 -9.55 -21.90
CA THR A 160 0.54 -10.33 -20.66
C THR A 160 0.50 -9.42 -19.44
N LYS A 161 -0.64 -9.48 -18.76
CA LYS A 161 -0.93 -8.73 -17.54
C LYS A 161 -1.06 -9.69 -16.35
N LEU A 162 -0.57 -9.27 -15.20
CA LEU A 162 -0.71 -9.95 -13.92
C LEU A 162 -1.50 -9.05 -12.97
N PHE A 163 -2.56 -9.59 -12.39
CA PHE A 163 -3.31 -8.93 -11.34
C PHE A 163 -2.83 -9.46 -9.99
N SER A 164 -2.47 -8.53 -9.10
CA SER A 164 -2.11 -8.85 -7.71
C SER A 164 -3.15 -8.24 -6.80
N TYR A 165 -3.69 -9.05 -5.88
CA TYR A 165 -4.71 -8.63 -4.93
C TYR A 165 -4.07 -8.51 -3.55
N TYR A 166 -4.04 -7.30 -2.99
CA TYR A 166 -3.45 -6.99 -1.70
C TYR A 166 -4.55 -6.78 -0.67
N LYS A 167 -4.51 -7.63 0.35
CA LYS A 167 -5.35 -7.53 1.55
C LYS A 167 -4.51 -7.07 2.71
N TRP A 168 -5.09 -6.23 3.55
CA TRP A 168 -4.43 -5.69 4.73
C TRP A 168 -4.30 -6.78 5.80
N ASN A 169 -3.06 -7.04 6.24
CA ASN A 169 -2.77 -7.97 7.34
C ASN A 169 -2.64 -7.25 8.69
N ILE A 170 -2.92 -5.95 8.70
CA ILE A 170 -2.82 -5.07 9.85
C ILE A 170 -4.20 -4.97 10.48
N ASP A 171 -4.30 -5.24 11.77
CA ASP A 171 -5.40 -4.73 12.59
C ASP A 171 -5.03 -3.31 13.01
N LEU A 172 -5.86 -2.33 12.64
CA LEU A 172 -5.60 -0.91 12.90
C LEU A 172 -5.42 -0.65 14.40
N GLU A 173 -6.18 -1.32 15.26
CA GLU A 173 -6.07 -1.16 16.71
C GLU A 173 -4.72 -1.68 17.24
N GLU A 174 -4.22 -2.79 16.69
CA GLU A 174 -2.94 -3.38 17.07
C GLU A 174 -1.75 -2.54 16.59
N LYS A 175 -1.81 -2.00 15.37
CA LYS A 175 -0.71 -1.18 14.83
C LYS A 175 -0.66 0.20 15.49
N LEU A 176 -1.81 0.86 15.69
CA LEU A 176 -1.86 2.15 16.39
C LEU A 176 -1.44 2.04 17.85
N SER A 177 -1.74 0.92 18.52
CA SER A 177 -1.23 0.66 19.87
C SER A 177 0.27 0.38 19.90
N SER A 178 0.83 -0.22 18.84
CA SER A 178 2.29 -0.38 18.69
C SER A 178 3.03 0.93 18.38
N TYR A 179 2.38 1.86 17.67
CA TYR A 179 2.94 3.19 17.38
C TYR A 179 2.82 4.16 18.56
N LYS A 180 1.84 3.99 19.45
CA LYS A 180 1.70 4.77 20.70
C LYS A 180 2.78 4.51 21.75
N LEU A 181 3.81 3.72 21.45
CA LEU A 181 4.87 3.33 22.39
C LEU A 181 6.21 4.05 22.19
N GLU A 182 6.23 5.29 21.70
CA GLU A 182 7.35 6.22 21.95
C GLU A 182 6.79 7.63 22.20
N LYS A 183 6.18 7.84 23.37
CA LYS A 183 5.91 9.20 23.86
C LYS A 183 7.26 9.81 24.27
N GLU A 184 7.71 10.76 23.47
CA GLU A 184 8.88 11.62 23.67
C GLU A 184 9.07 12.00 25.16
N GLU A 185 10.23 11.66 25.74
CA GLU A 185 10.66 12.20 27.02
C GLU A 185 10.93 13.70 26.84
N VAL A 186 9.99 14.56 27.24
CA VAL A 186 10.20 16.01 27.21
C VAL A 186 11.18 16.36 28.32
N LEU A 187 12.43 16.64 27.94
CA LEU A 187 13.42 17.23 28.82
C LEU A 187 13.12 18.73 28.98
N THR A 188 12.79 19.16 30.19
CA THR A 188 12.70 20.59 30.52
C THR A 188 13.95 21.01 31.29
N ALA A 189 14.55 22.12 30.91
CA ALA A 189 15.64 22.71 31.68
C ALA A 189 15.05 23.35 32.95
N ASN A 190 15.55 22.97 34.12
CA ASN A 190 15.19 23.61 35.38
C ASN A 190 15.78 25.04 35.45
N GLU A 191 15.43 25.79 36.50
CA GLU A 191 15.85 27.19 36.67
C GLU A 191 17.38 27.38 36.71
N ASP A 192 18.13 26.30 36.94
CA ASP A 192 19.60 26.27 36.94
C ASP A 192 20.19 25.82 35.59
N GLY A 193 19.36 25.55 34.58
CA GLY A 193 19.77 25.15 33.22
C GLY A 193 20.16 23.68 33.08
N VAL A 194 19.80 22.83 34.04
CA VAL A 194 20.01 21.37 33.98
C VAL A 194 18.77 20.71 33.38
N TRP A 195 18.96 19.88 32.35
CA TRP A 195 17.89 19.15 31.68
C TRP A 195 17.44 17.96 32.53
N GLU A 196 16.19 17.99 32.98
CA GLU A 196 15.57 16.91 33.78
C GLU A 196 14.31 16.41 33.08
N LEU A 197 14.01 15.13 33.30
CA LEU A 197 12.85 14.41 32.76
C LEU A 197 11.57 14.92 33.45
N ASP A 198 10.62 15.46 32.68
CA ASP A 198 9.35 15.95 33.23
C ASP A 198 8.38 14.79 33.51
N GLU A 199 8.38 14.28 34.74
CA GLU A 199 7.50 13.18 35.17
C GLU A 199 6.02 13.59 35.30
N THR A 200 5.66 14.88 35.10
CA THR A 200 4.28 15.36 35.34
C THR A 200 3.30 15.10 34.20
N ILE A 201 3.78 14.69 33.01
CA ILE A 201 2.93 14.37 31.84
C ILE A 201 2.70 12.86 31.72
N SER A 202 2.35 12.20 32.82
CA SER A 202 1.81 10.84 32.82
C SER A 202 0.43 10.82 33.48
N ASN A 203 -0.60 10.98 32.66
CA ASN A 203 -1.97 10.51 32.89
C ASN A 203 -2.63 10.26 31.54
#